data_AF-A0AAI8ZKA9-F1
#
_entry.id   AF-A0AAI8ZKA9-F1
#
_cell.length_a   1.000
_cell.length_b   1.000
_cell.length_c   1.000
_cell.angle_alpha   90.00
_cell.angle_beta   90.00
_cell.angle_gamma   90.00
#
_symmetry.space_group_name_H-M   'P 1'
#
loop_
_entity.id
_entity.type
_entity.pdbx_description
1 polymer ?
#
loop_
_entity_poly.entity_id
_entity_poly.type
_entity_poly.pdbx_seq_one_letter_code
_entity_poly.pdbx_strand_id
1 'polypeptide(L)'
;MRMLEDVVLAWRAHALRYATWTPTASGTGSGSCPACDASVFTDQEAIPRDAPHTAIHPLVAALEVARAEAARDARERLYRDTRGPVYRDHPFGMPAFVDYGEREEGIQQAVDLAMVRELAPLAPVIRQALDRFVNLRLQELEGEIGPVPDDGDGTGPEPLF
;
A
#
# COMPACT_ATOMS: atom_id res chain seq x y z
N MET A 1 2.62 10.41 16.70
CA MET A 1 3.26 9.98 15.44
C MET A 1 2.16 9.55 14.51
N ARG A 2 2.16 10.00 13.25
CA ARG A 2 1.21 9.59 12.22
C ARG A 2 1.91 8.63 11.26
N MET A 3 2.34 7.49 11.79
CA MET A 3 3.16 6.50 11.07
C MET A 3 2.55 6.13 9.70
N LEU A 4 1.22 5.94 9.65
CA LEU A 4 0.53 5.63 8.40
C LEU A 4 0.49 6.78 7.40
N GLU A 5 0.47 8.02 7.86
CA GLU A 5 0.60 9.17 6.96
C GLU A 5 1.97 9.17 6.30
N ASP A 6 3.04 8.94 7.06
CA ASP A 6 4.40 8.86 6.52
C ASP A 6 4.54 7.72 5.49
N VAL A 7 3.97 6.54 5.78
CA VAL A 7 3.92 5.40 4.85
C VAL A 7 3.20 5.77 3.56
N VAL A 8 2.01 6.37 3.65
CA VAL A 8 1.22 6.77 2.47
C VAL A 8 1.91 7.87 1.67
N LEU A 9 2.54 8.85 2.33
CA LEU A 9 3.27 9.91 1.65
C LEU A 9 4.54 9.39 0.96
N ALA A 10 5.27 8.48 1.60
CA ALA A 10 6.43 7.81 1.01
C ALA A 10 6.02 6.96 -0.20
N TRP A 11 4.97 6.15 -0.07
CA TRP A 11 4.41 5.38 -1.18
C TRP A 11 3.98 6.29 -2.32
N ARG A 12 3.22 7.37 -2.06
CA ARG A 12 2.79 8.32 -3.08
C ARG A 12 3.98 8.89 -3.85
N ALA A 13 5.02 9.32 -3.14
CA ALA A 13 6.22 9.86 -3.77
C ALA A 13 6.97 8.82 -4.61
N HIS A 14 6.96 7.55 -4.20
CA HIS A 14 7.53 6.45 -4.96
C HIS A 14 6.68 6.13 -6.20
N ALA A 15 5.39 5.88 -6.02
CA ALA A 15 4.44 5.55 -7.09
C ALA A 15 4.45 6.59 -8.20
N LEU A 16 4.44 7.88 -7.87
CA LEU A 16 4.45 8.94 -8.89
C LEU A 16 5.78 9.08 -9.64
N ARG A 17 6.91 8.75 -9.01
CA ARG A 17 8.23 8.75 -9.69
C ARG A 17 8.35 7.60 -10.67
N TYR A 18 7.79 6.45 -10.31
CA TYR A 18 7.88 5.22 -11.10
C TYR A 18 6.63 4.96 -11.96
N ALA A 19 5.67 5.88 -11.97
CA ALA A 19 4.51 5.81 -12.85
C ALA A 19 4.98 5.68 -14.30
N THR A 20 5.87 6.54 -14.77
CA THR A 20 6.37 6.51 -16.15
C THR A 20 7.58 5.59 -16.36
N TRP A 21 7.86 4.68 -15.42
CA TRP A 21 8.91 3.69 -15.63
C TRP A 21 8.26 2.43 -16.17
N THR A 22 8.48 2.13 -17.44
CA THR A 22 8.17 0.84 -18.05
C THR A 22 9.24 -0.17 -17.63
N PRO A 23 8.93 -1.15 -16.76
CA PRO A 23 9.82 -2.28 -16.60
C PRO A 23 9.74 -3.07 -17.90
N THR A 24 10.85 -3.16 -18.64
CA THR A 24 11.00 -4.20 -19.67
C THR A 24 11.01 -5.56 -18.97
N ALA A 25 9.83 -6.13 -18.70
CA ALA A 25 9.70 -7.50 -18.23
C ALA A 25 8.30 -8.04 -18.52
N SER A 26 8.26 -8.92 -19.52
CA SER A 26 7.46 -10.15 -19.62
C SER A 26 6.12 -10.16 -18.89
N GLY A 27 5.06 -10.03 -19.68
CA GLY A 27 3.69 -10.29 -19.27
C GLY A 27 3.61 -11.56 -18.43
N THR A 28 3.17 -11.37 -17.19
CA THR A 28 2.59 -12.44 -16.38
C THR A 28 1.22 -11.89 -16.02
N GLY A 29 0.19 -12.58 -16.52
CA GLY A 29 -1.19 -12.09 -16.57
C GLY A 29 -1.78 -11.70 -15.22
N SER A 30 -2.99 -11.16 -15.29
CA SER A 30 -3.85 -10.76 -14.18
C SER A 30 -4.27 -11.94 -13.27
N GLY A 31 -3.31 -12.68 -12.73
CA GLY A 31 -3.53 -13.59 -11.61
C GLY A 31 -3.74 -12.80 -10.33
N SER A 32 -4.55 -13.31 -9.41
CA SER A 32 -4.68 -12.73 -8.08
C SER A 32 -3.32 -12.78 -7.38
N CYS A 33 -3.00 -11.73 -6.60
CA CYS A 33 -1.75 -11.67 -5.86
C CYS A 33 -2.00 -12.22 -4.45
N PRO A 34 -1.45 -13.39 -4.07
CA PRO A 34 -1.74 -13.99 -2.76
C PRO A 34 -1.40 -13.09 -1.58
N ALA A 35 -0.36 -12.26 -1.72
CA ALA A 35 0.04 -11.30 -0.69
C ALA A 35 -0.99 -10.17 -0.50
N CYS A 36 -1.60 -9.68 -1.59
CA CYS A 36 -2.67 -8.70 -1.50
C CYS A 36 -3.97 -9.36 -1.02
N ASP A 37 -4.30 -10.55 -1.51
CA ASP A 37 -5.52 -11.27 -1.13
C ASP A 37 -5.54 -11.62 0.37
N ALA A 38 -4.38 -11.89 0.97
CA ALA A 38 -4.25 -12.18 2.40
C ALA A 38 -4.21 -10.93 3.29
N SER A 39 -4.05 -9.73 2.71
CA SER A 39 -3.89 -8.51 3.48
C SER A 39 -5.21 -7.97 4.00
N VAL A 40 -5.22 -7.57 5.27
CA VAL A 40 -6.37 -6.91 5.91
C VAL A 40 -6.68 -5.54 5.32
N PHE A 41 -5.74 -4.96 4.57
CA PHE A 41 -5.88 -3.62 3.99
C PHE A 41 -6.60 -3.63 2.64
N THR A 42 -6.54 -4.72 1.88
CA THR A 42 -7.07 -4.82 0.51
C THR A 42 -8.58 -4.60 0.42
N ASP A 43 -9.32 -4.96 1.47
CA ASP A 43 -10.76 -4.74 1.56
C ASP A 43 -11.16 -3.43 2.26
N GLN A 44 -10.21 -2.59 2.63
CA GLN A 44 -10.50 -1.34 3.32
C GLN A 44 -10.97 -0.25 2.34
N GLU A 45 -11.96 0.54 2.74
CA GLU A 45 -12.54 1.62 1.91
C GLU A 45 -11.51 2.65 1.41
N ALA A 46 -10.40 2.80 2.14
CA ALA A 46 -9.30 3.67 1.77
C ALA A 46 -8.53 3.21 0.53
N ILE A 47 -8.60 1.92 0.19
CA ILE A 47 -7.94 1.31 -0.96
C ILE A 47 -8.99 1.03 -2.06
N PRO A 48 -8.96 1.73 -3.20
CA PRO A 48 -9.89 1.46 -4.30
C PRO A 48 -9.67 0.06 -4.89
N ARG A 49 -10.76 -0.70 -5.05
CA ARG A 49 -10.73 -2.08 -5.58
C ARG A 49 -10.38 -2.18 -7.05
N ASP A 50 -10.60 -1.10 -7.79
CA ASP A 50 -10.31 -0.95 -9.22
C ASP A 50 -8.91 -0.36 -9.49
N ALA A 51 -8.13 -0.09 -8.43
CA ALA A 51 -6.78 0.42 -8.57
C ALA A 51 -5.87 -0.59 -9.32
N PRO A 52 -4.98 -0.12 -10.21
CA PRO A 52 -4.04 -1.00 -10.88
C PRO A 52 -3.12 -1.68 -9.87
N HIS A 53 -2.99 -3.01 -9.99
CA HIS A 53 -2.20 -3.82 -9.05
C HIS A 53 -0.77 -3.29 -8.87
N THR A 54 -0.14 -2.85 -9.95
CA THR A 54 1.22 -2.29 -9.94
C THR A 54 1.36 -1.04 -9.07
N ALA A 55 0.30 -0.24 -8.93
CA ALA A 55 0.30 0.95 -8.08
C ALA A 55 -0.02 0.60 -6.62
N ILE A 56 -0.94 -0.34 -6.39
CA ILE A 56 -1.46 -0.64 -5.05
C ILE A 56 -0.62 -1.67 -4.28
N HIS A 57 0.01 -2.62 -4.98
CA HIS A 57 0.80 -3.68 -4.35
C HIS A 57 1.93 -3.13 -3.44
N PRO A 58 2.72 -2.12 -3.86
CA PRO A 58 3.73 -1.52 -2.98
C PRO A 58 3.14 -0.84 -1.74
N LEU A 59 1.94 -0.26 -1.84
CA LEU A 59 1.25 0.34 -0.69
C LEU A 59 0.85 -0.74 0.32
N VAL A 60 0.19 -1.80 -0.16
CA VAL A 60 -0.25 -2.92 0.68
C VAL A 60 0.94 -3.57 1.38
N ALA A 61 2.04 -3.81 0.67
CA ALA A 61 3.26 -4.34 1.26
C ALA A 61 3.82 -3.44 2.37
N ALA A 62 3.86 -2.12 2.16
CA ALA A 62 4.34 -1.17 3.18
C ALA A 62 3.41 -1.11 4.40
N LEU A 63 2.09 -1.21 4.20
CA LEU A 63 1.11 -1.27 5.29
C LEU A 63 1.24 -2.55 6.12
N GLU A 64 1.51 -3.70 5.49
CA GLU A 64 1.77 -4.95 6.21
C GLU A 64 3.06 -4.90 7.05
N VAL A 65 4.11 -4.26 6.54
CA VAL A 65 5.34 -4.02 7.34
C VAL A 65 5.03 -3.13 8.55
N ALA A 66 4.32 -2.02 8.32
CA ALA A 66 3.90 -1.12 9.39
C ALA A 66 3.00 -1.82 10.42
N ARG A 67 2.16 -2.76 9.98
CA ARG A 67 1.31 -3.60 10.86
C ARG A 67 2.13 -4.53 11.73
N ALA A 68 3.14 -5.20 11.17
CA ALA A 68 4.03 -6.06 11.93
C ALA A 68 4.85 -5.27 12.97
N GLU A 69 5.33 -4.08 12.59
CA GLU A 69 6.04 -3.17 13.50
C GLU A 69 5.15 -2.68 14.64
N ALA A 70 3.92 -2.25 14.33
CA ALA A 70 2.95 -1.82 15.33
C ALA A 70 2.56 -2.97 16.29
N ALA A 71 2.38 -4.18 15.78
CA ALA A 71 2.10 -5.36 16.61
C ALA A 71 3.27 -5.68 17.54
N ARG A 72 4.50 -5.59 17.07
CA ARG A 72 5.69 -5.78 17.90
C ARG A 72 5.80 -4.72 18.98
N ASP A 73 5.67 -3.44 18.64
CA ASP A 73 5.74 -2.34 19.61
C ASP A 73 4.61 -2.43 20.65
N ALA A 74 3.40 -2.81 20.24
CA ALA A 74 2.28 -3.03 21.16
C ALA A 74 2.57 -4.17 22.17
N ARG A 75 3.14 -5.29 21.71
CA ARG A 75 3.59 -6.39 22.58
C ARG A 75 4.66 -5.90 23.56
N GLU A 76 5.69 -5.21 23.06
CA GLU A 76 6.80 -4.72 23.89
C GLU A 76 6.31 -3.73 24.97
N ARG A 77 5.32 -2.88 24.65
CA ARG A 77 4.69 -1.97 25.62
C ARG A 77 3.85 -2.73 26.64
N LEU A 78 2.98 -3.63 26.21
CA LEU A 78 2.16 -4.43 27.11
C LEU A 78 3.02 -5.23 28.08
N TYR A 79 4.11 -5.81 27.57
CA TYR A 79 5.07 -6.55 28.34
C TYR A 79 5.74 -5.67 29.41
N ARG A 80 6.22 -4.48 29.01
CA ARG A 80 6.80 -3.51 29.94
C ARG A 80 5.79 -3.05 30.99
N ASP A 81 4.54 -2.81 30.62
CA ASP A 81 3.53 -2.28 31.53
C ASP A 81 3.05 -3.34 32.54
N THR A 82 2.90 -4.59 32.10
CA THR A 82 2.39 -5.68 32.95
C THR A 82 3.48 -6.35 33.79
N ARG A 83 4.71 -6.48 33.25
CA ARG A 83 5.82 -7.20 33.90
C ARG A 83 6.93 -6.29 34.41
N GLY A 84 7.11 -5.12 33.80
CA GLY A 84 8.12 -4.14 34.23
C GLY A 84 8.07 -3.78 35.72
N PRO A 85 6.90 -3.62 36.35
CA PRO A 85 6.82 -3.37 37.80
C PRO A 85 7.40 -4.51 38.65
N VAL A 86 7.25 -5.77 38.22
CA VAL A 86 7.71 -6.96 38.96
C VAL A 86 9.23 -7.10 38.91
N TYR A 87 9.83 -6.74 37.78
CA TYR A 87 11.27 -6.89 37.55
C TYR A 87 12.05 -5.59 37.72
N ARG A 88 11.42 -4.51 38.21
CA ARG A 88 12.04 -3.19 38.35
C ARG A 88 13.32 -3.21 39.18
N ASP A 89 13.30 -3.95 40.29
CA ASP A 89 14.42 -4.05 41.24
C ASP A 89 15.19 -5.38 41.08
N HIS A 90 14.88 -6.17 40.05
CA HIS A 90 15.53 -7.45 39.83
C HIS A 90 16.94 -7.24 39.24
N PRO A 91 17.99 -7.86 39.80
CA PRO A 91 19.39 -7.57 39.43
C PRO A 91 19.74 -7.93 37.97
N PHE A 92 18.95 -8.80 37.35
CA PHE A 92 19.11 -9.20 35.94
C PHE A 92 18.08 -8.54 35.01
N GLY A 93 17.25 -7.64 35.54
CA GLY A 93 16.12 -7.07 34.81
C GLY A 93 15.07 -8.12 34.43
N MET A 94 14.27 -7.76 33.45
CA MET A 94 13.15 -8.54 32.94
C MET A 94 13.61 -9.47 31.80
N PRO A 95 13.35 -10.80 31.84
CA PRO A 95 13.78 -11.73 30.80
C PRO A 95 13.11 -11.45 29.45
N ALA A 96 13.88 -11.23 28.37
CA ALA A 96 13.32 -10.89 27.05
C ALA A 96 12.87 -12.10 26.21
N PHE A 97 13.15 -13.33 26.65
CA PHE A 97 12.97 -14.56 25.87
C PHE A 97 11.80 -15.43 26.33
N VAL A 98 11.08 -15.01 27.38
CA VAL A 98 9.97 -15.79 27.93
C VAL A 98 8.67 -15.29 27.32
N ASP A 99 7.94 -16.20 26.68
CA ASP A 99 6.55 -15.96 26.31
C ASP A 99 5.68 -16.16 27.56
N TYR A 100 4.99 -15.11 27.98
CA TYR A 100 4.17 -15.10 29.19
C TYR A 100 2.70 -15.41 28.91
N GLY A 101 2.38 -15.91 27.72
CA GLY A 101 1.01 -16.18 27.28
C GLY A 101 0.24 -14.90 26.99
N GLU A 102 0.93 -13.86 26.49
CA GLU A 102 0.26 -12.62 26.09
C GLU A 102 -0.69 -12.91 24.92
N ARG A 103 -1.88 -12.31 24.95
CA ARG A 103 -2.98 -12.58 24.00
C ARG A 103 -2.64 -12.05 22.60
N GLU A 104 -1.80 -12.77 21.87
CA GLU A 104 -1.30 -12.37 20.55
C GLU A 104 -2.43 -11.98 19.60
N GLU A 105 -3.51 -12.77 19.56
CA GLU A 105 -4.70 -12.48 18.77
C GLU A 105 -5.39 -11.17 19.18
N GLY A 106 -5.49 -10.91 20.49
CA GLY A 106 -6.12 -9.70 21.02
C GLY A 106 -5.31 -8.44 20.72
N ILE A 107 -3.98 -8.54 20.76
CA ILE A 107 -3.08 -7.46 20.37
C ILE A 107 -3.23 -7.19 18.87
N GLN A 108 -3.21 -8.24 18.05
CA GLN A 108 -3.34 -8.10 16.61
C GLN A 108 -4.68 -7.46 16.21
N GLN A 109 -5.80 -7.89 16.82
CA GLN A 109 -7.11 -7.27 16.57
C GLN A 109 -7.15 -5.78 16.95
N ALA A 110 -6.53 -5.40 18.08
CA ALA A 110 -6.47 -4.01 18.50
C ALA A 110 -5.62 -3.14 17.56
N VAL A 111 -4.49 -3.69 17.09
CA VAL A 111 -3.62 -3.04 16.10
C VAL A 111 -4.34 -2.87 14.77
N ASP A 112 -4.99 -3.93 14.27
CA ASP A 112 -5.72 -3.89 13.00
C ASP A 112 -6.82 -2.82 13.04
N LEU A 113 -7.60 -2.76 14.13
CA LEU A 113 -8.62 -1.73 14.32
C LEU A 113 -8.04 -0.31 14.36
N ALA A 114 -6.92 -0.12 15.06
CA ALA A 114 -6.25 1.18 15.15
C ALA A 114 -5.72 1.63 13.78
N MET A 115 -5.08 0.73 13.04
CA MET A 115 -4.54 1.02 11.72
C MET A 115 -5.63 1.35 10.71
N VAL A 116 -6.75 0.61 10.70
CA VAL A 116 -7.90 0.92 9.83
C VAL A 116 -8.44 2.32 10.11
N ARG A 117 -8.58 2.69 11.40
CA ARG A 117 -9.05 4.02 11.80
C ARG A 117 -8.09 5.13 11.38
N GLU A 118 -6.78 4.88 11.47
CA GLU A 118 -5.75 5.83 11.04
C GLU A 118 -5.62 5.93 9.51
N LEU A 119 -5.92 4.85 8.78
CA LEU A 119 -5.88 4.81 7.31
C LEU A 119 -7.09 5.51 6.66
N ALA A 120 -8.27 5.41 7.28
CA ALA A 120 -9.51 6.01 6.77
C ALA A 120 -9.38 7.49 6.33
N PRO A 121 -8.81 8.41 7.13
CA PRO A 121 -8.66 9.81 6.72
C PRO A 121 -7.67 10.01 5.56
N LEU A 122 -6.84 9.03 5.23
CA LEU A 122 -5.86 9.09 4.13
C LEU A 122 -6.45 8.63 2.79
N ALA A 123 -7.68 8.10 2.77
CA ALA A 123 -8.35 7.64 1.56
C ALA A 123 -8.34 8.69 0.40
N PRO A 124 -8.60 9.99 0.63
CA PRO A 124 -8.55 10.98 -0.44
C PRO A 124 -7.14 11.15 -1.04
N VAL A 125 -6.11 11.05 -0.20
CA VAL A 125 -4.70 11.16 -0.64
C VAL A 125 -4.31 9.97 -1.50
N ILE A 126 -4.73 8.77 -1.09
CA ILE A 126 -4.50 7.53 -1.84
C ILE A 126 -5.19 7.60 -3.21
N ARG A 127 -6.49 7.98 -3.25
CA ARG A 127 -7.24 8.12 -4.50
C ARG A 127 -6.60 9.14 -5.45
N GLN A 128 -6.26 10.33 -4.95
CA GLN A 128 -5.62 11.36 -5.76
C GLN A 128 -4.27 10.89 -6.34
N ALA A 129 -3.49 10.14 -5.56
CA ALA A 129 -2.22 9.58 -6.02
C ALA A 129 -2.43 8.53 -7.12
N LEU A 130 -3.44 7.66 -6.98
CA LEU A 130 -3.81 6.65 -7.97
C LEU A 130 -4.31 7.27 -9.26
N ASP A 131 -5.21 8.25 -9.18
CA ASP A 131 -5.72 8.96 -10.36
C ASP A 131 -4.57 9.59 -11.15
N ARG A 132 -3.63 10.23 -10.43
CA ARG A 132 -2.44 10.81 -11.05
C ARG A 132 -1.52 9.75 -11.64
N PHE A 133 -1.32 8.62 -10.96
CA PHE A 133 -0.53 7.51 -11.48
C PHE A 133 -1.12 6.99 -12.80
N VAL A 134 -2.43 6.73 -12.84
CA VAL A 134 -3.14 6.25 -14.03
C VAL A 134 -3.03 7.27 -15.17
N ASN A 135 -3.27 8.55 -14.89
CA ASN A 135 -3.15 9.60 -15.90
C ASN A 135 -1.73 9.69 -16.49
N LEU A 136 -0.69 9.57 -15.67
CA LEU A 136 0.70 9.55 -16.14
C LEU A 136 1.00 8.33 -17.02
N ARG A 137 0.47 7.15 -16.67
CA ARG A 137 0.58 5.95 -17.52
C ARG A 137 -0.13 6.12 -18.84
N LEU A 138 -1.34 6.68 -18.84
CA LEU A 138 -2.10 6.92 -20.06
C LEU A 138 -1.36 7.88 -20.99
N GLN A 139 -0.81 8.98 -20.46
CA GLN A 139 -0.02 9.93 -21.23
C GLN A 139 1.24 9.30 -21.83
N GLU A 140 1.93 8.42 -21.09
CA GLU A 140 3.08 7.70 -21.63
C GLU A 140 2.67 6.77 -22.78
N LEU A 141 1.57 6.03 -22.62
CA LEU A 141 1.04 5.15 -23.66
C LEU A 141 0.60 5.93 -24.91
N GLU A 142 -0.05 7.09 -24.76
CA GLU A 142 -0.39 7.98 -25.87
C GLU A 142 0.87 8.46 -26.62
N GLY A 143 1.94 8.76 -25.89
CA GLY A 143 3.25 9.11 -26.47
C GLY A 143 3.93 7.95 -27.20
N GLU A 144 3.79 6.72 -26.69
CA GLU A 144 4.35 5.50 -27.29
C GLU A 144 3.61 5.04 -28.55
N ILE A 145 2.28 5.21 -28.59
CA ILE A 145 1.44 4.80 -29.73
C ILE A 145 1.59 5.75 -30.93
N GLY A 146 2.01 7.00 -30.70
CA GLY A 146 2.10 8.03 -31.73
C GLY A 146 0.71 8.49 -32.21
N PRO A 147 0.62 9.54 -33.07
CA PRO A 147 -0.66 9.92 -33.65
C PRO A 147 -1.20 8.73 -34.45
N VAL A 148 -2.40 8.26 -34.08
CA VAL A 148 -3.18 7.35 -34.92
C VAL A 148 -3.29 8.05 -36.27
N PRO A 149 -2.78 7.49 -37.38
CA PRO A 149 -3.05 8.07 -38.68
C PRO A 149 -4.57 8.16 -38.78
N ASP A 150 -5.04 9.37 -39.08
CA ASP A 150 -6.41 9.58 -39.53
C ASP A 150 -6.49 8.74 -40.82
N ASP A 151 -6.88 7.48 -40.68
CA ASP A 151 -7.27 6.64 -41.80
C ASP A 151 -8.47 7.38 -42.35
N GLY A 152 -8.17 8.23 -43.34
CA GLY A 152 -9.15 9.00 -44.04
C GLY A 152 -10.26 8.05 -44.39
N ASP A 153 -11.40 8.24 -43.71
CA ASP A 153 -12.67 7.78 -44.22
C ASP A 153 -12.65 8.22 -45.67
N GLY A 154 -12.72 7.24 -46.60
CA GLY A 154 -12.51 7.41 -48.04
C GLY A 154 -13.57 8.28 -48.72
N THR A 155 -14.05 9.29 -48.00
CA THR A 155 -15.01 10.34 -48.34
C THR A 155 -14.31 11.66 -48.65
N GLY A 156 -12.99 11.65 -48.91
CA GLY A 156 -12.32 12.75 -49.61
C GLY A 156 -12.87 12.85 -51.04
N PRO A 157 -13.38 14.02 -51.49
CA PRO A 157 -13.86 14.16 -52.87
C PRO A 157 -12.70 13.91 -53.84
N GLU A 158 -12.88 12.98 -54.78
CA GLU A 158 -11.92 12.77 -55.87
C GLU A 158 -11.64 14.11 -56.57
N PRO A 159 -10.38 14.50 -56.79
CA PRO A 159 -10.07 15.65 -57.60
C PRO A 159 -10.42 15.31 -59.05
N LEU A 160 -11.49 15.93 -59.55
CA LEU A 160 -11.66 16.12 -60.99
C LEU A 160 -10.51 17.01 -61.45
N PHE A 161 -9.45 16.43 -62.04
CA PHE A 161 -8.68 16.91 -63.21
C PHE A 161 -7.49 15.99 -63.47
#